data_AF-A0A919DYW9-F1
#
_entry.id   AF-A0A919DYW9-F1
#
_cell.length_a   1.000
_cell.length_b   1.000
_cell.length_c   1.000
_cell.angle_alpha   90.00
_cell.angle_beta   90.00
_cell.angle_gamma   90.00
#
_symmetry.space_group_name_H-M   'P 1'
#
loop_
_entity.id
_entity.type
_entity.pdbx_description
1 polymer ?
#
loop_
_entity_poly.entity_id
_entity_poly.type
_entity_poly.pdbx_seq_one_letter_code
_entity_poly.pdbx_strand_id
1 'polypeptide(L)'
;MSQATSRRAVVRVPSGPRSIEIVDVPLAEPGPAEIRVKIAAAAINPVDVGVADGVFHRLGLVHQPDHTGLGWDFAGTVDAAGPGVGLPVGTRVAGFIDGFDRDHGSHAEHLVVAAANAAVVPESMDLVEAATVPLNATAAAQLVNLLGEAPSKARRLLVTGAAGAVGAHVAVLAQDRGWQVTGMARAADEPFVRGIGVDFATEPGHGWDAVADAGALQEHALRAVRDDGRFVGVQPASRLPEERGVAVEVLVAHPDGALLAGLLARVATGELPARVHSVAPLDEAADAYEAMAKGSVRGRIVLVP
;
A
#
# COMPACT_ATOMS: atom_id res chain seq x y z
N MET A 1 -22.25 -7.53 -32.57
CA MET A 1 -22.37 -7.01 -31.20
C MET A 1 -21.05 -6.33 -30.88
N SER A 2 -21.06 -5.06 -30.43
CA SER A 2 -19.82 -4.40 -30.02
C SER A 2 -19.25 -5.15 -28.81
N GLN A 3 -17.94 -5.41 -28.82
CA GLN A 3 -17.25 -5.98 -27.66
C GLN A 3 -17.39 -5.00 -26.48
N ALA A 4 -17.72 -5.50 -25.28
CA ALA A 4 -17.79 -4.66 -24.09
C ALA A 4 -16.39 -4.10 -23.77
N THR A 5 -16.33 -2.83 -23.37
CA THR A 5 -15.08 -2.15 -23.00
C THR A 5 -15.05 -1.83 -21.50
N SER A 6 -13.85 -1.54 -20.99
CA SER A 6 -13.57 -1.05 -19.64
C SER A 6 -12.58 0.10 -19.74
N ARG A 7 -12.87 1.22 -19.08
CA ARG A 7 -11.92 2.34 -18.96
C ARG A 7 -10.83 2.03 -17.93
N ARG A 8 -9.62 2.55 -18.16
CA ARG A 8 -8.48 2.51 -17.23
C ARG A 8 -7.50 3.65 -17.44
N ALA A 9 -6.79 4.02 -16.37
CA ALA A 9 -5.68 4.96 -16.40
C ALA A 9 -4.37 4.26 -16.80
N VAL A 10 -3.64 4.86 -17.74
CA VAL A 10 -2.36 4.35 -18.25
C VAL A 10 -1.36 5.47 -18.48
N VAL A 11 -0.09 5.14 -18.65
CA VAL A 11 0.95 6.03 -19.20
C VAL A 11 1.64 5.38 -20.39
N ARG A 12 1.74 6.09 -21.52
CA ARG A 12 2.51 5.65 -22.70
C ARG A 12 3.97 6.08 -22.61
N VAL A 13 4.16 7.36 -22.31
CA VAL A 13 5.46 7.97 -22.07
C VAL A 13 5.42 8.64 -20.70
N PRO A 14 5.95 7.97 -19.66
CA PRO A 14 5.82 8.45 -18.30
C PRO A 14 6.64 9.73 -18.10
N SER A 15 5.94 10.81 -17.77
CA SER A 15 6.53 12.14 -17.52
C SER A 15 5.82 12.87 -16.38
N GLY A 16 5.06 12.12 -15.58
CA GLY A 16 4.37 12.55 -14.38
C GLY A 16 2.84 12.54 -14.50
N PRO A 17 2.12 13.13 -13.54
CA PRO A 17 0.66 13.04 -13.46
C PRO A 17 -0.07 13.47 -14.73
N ARG A 18 0.50 14.41 -15.49
CA ARG A 18 -0.09 14.92 -16.73
C ARG A 18 0.11 14.01 -17.95
N SER A 19 0.91 12.94 -17.86
CA SER A 19 0.98 11.91 -18.89
C SER A 19 -0.04 10.79 -18.72
N ILE A 20 -0.92 10.88 -17.72
CA ILE A 20 -1.96 9.89 -17.47
C ILE A 20 -3.05 10.05 -18.54
N GLU A 21 -3.33 8.95 -19.23
CA GLU A 21 -4.39 8.83 -20.23
C GLU A 21 -5.47 7.88 -19.72
N ILE A 22 -6.74 8.22 -19.91
CA ILE A 22 -7.85 7.27 -19.75
C ILE A 22 -8.11 6.62 -21.10
N VAL A 23 -8.03 5.30 -21.15
CA VAL A 23 -8.23 4.51 -22.38
C VAL A 23 -9.33 3.48 -22.19
N ASP A 24 -10.09 3.25 -23.26
CA ASP A 24 -10.98 2.10 -23.36
C ASP A 24 -10.19 0.87 -23.83
N VAL A 25 -10.34 -0.23 -23.10
CA VAL A 25 -9.82 -1.54 -23.51
C VAL A 25 -10.93 -2.58 -23.54
N PRO A 26 -10.78 -3.68 -24.31
CA PRO A 26 -11.71 -4.79 -24.23
C PRO A 26 -11.84 -5.34 -22.80
N LEU A 27 -13.07 -5.62 -22.37
CA LEU A 27 -13.31 -6.27 -21.08
C LEU A 27 -12.76 -7.70 -21.12
N ALA A 28 -11.78 -7.99 -20.26
CA ALA A 28 -11.16 -9.31 -20.16
C ALA A 28 -12.03 -10.29 -19.36
N GLU A 29 -12.02 -11.57 -19.73
CA GLU A 29 -12.65 -12.64 -18.95
C GLU A 29 -11.61 -13.25 -17.98
N PRO A 30 -11.99 -13.59 -16.74
CA PRO A 30 -11.07 -14.21 -15.80
C PRO A 30 -10.75 -15.66 -16.20
N GLY A 31 -9.47 -16.01 -16.16
CA GLY A 31 -8.98 -17.37 -16.33
C GLY A 31 -9.12 -18.23 -15.07
N PRO A 32 -8.60 -19.48 -15.09
CA PRO A 32 -8.60 -20.35 -13.92
C PRO A 32 -7.97 -19.68 -12.69
N ALA A 33 -8.59 -19.84 -11.53
CA ALA A 33 -8.19 -19.20 -10.26
C ALA A 33 -8.23 -17.67 -10.23
N GLU A 34 -8.80 -17.01 -11.25
CA GLU A 34 -8.94 -15.55 -11.32
C GLU A 34 -10.38 -15.10 -11.09
N ILE A 35 -10.52 -13.86 -10.63
CA ILE A 35 -11.78 -13.12 -10.56
C ILE A 35 -11.66 -11.84 -11.38
N ARG A 36 -12.76 -11.43 -11.99
CA ARG A 36 -12.94 -10.06 -12.46
C ARG A 36 -13.69 -9.28 -11.41
N VAL A 37 -13.11 -8.18 -10.97
CA VAL A 37 -13.70 -7.26 -10.01
C VAL A 37 -14.18 -6.04 -10.76
N LYS A 38 -15.47 -5.69 -10.60
CA LYS A 38 -15.96 -4.36 -10.90
C LYS A 38 -15.54 -3.43 -9.77
N ILE A 39 -14.63 -2.51 -10.09
CA ILE A 39 -14.01 -1.63 -9.11
C ILE A 39 -15.03 -0.59 -8.66
N ALA A 40 -15.10 -0.38 -7.35
CA ALA A 40 -15.87 0.71 -6.75
C ALA A 40 -14.94 1.84 -6.29
N ALA A 41 -13.73 1.50 -5.85
CA ALA A 41 -12.75 2.43 -5.34
C ALA A 41 -11.33 1.88 -5.49
N ALA A 42 -10.35 2.74 -5.75
CA ALA A 42 -8.95 2.38 -5.86
C ALA A 42 -8.05 3.49 -5.29
N ALA A 43 -7.21 3.18 -4.30
CA ALA A 43 -6.35 4.17 -3.68
C ALA A 43 -5.10 4.49 -4.53
N ILE A 44 -4.60 5.73 -4.41
CA ILE A 44 -3.32 6.14 -4.98
C ILE A 44 -2.23 6.00 -3.92
N ASN A 45 -1.19 5.24 -4.26
CA ASN A 45 -0.01 5.02 -3.43
C ASN A 45 1.22 5.75 -4.02
N PRO A 46 2.27 6.00 -3.22
CA PRO A 46 3.50 6.62 -3.74
C PRO A 46 4.15 5.82 -4.87
N VAL A 47 3.99 4.49 -4.84
CA VAL A 47 4.46 3.60 -5.91
C VAL A 47 3.78 3.90 -7.25
N ASP A 48 2.48 4.22 -7.23
CA ASP A 48 1.73 4.59 -8.43
C ASP A 48 2.27 5.88 -9.05
N VAL A 49 2.55 6.88 -8.21
CA VAL A 49 3.18 8.14 -8.64
C VAL A 49 4.54 7.87 -9.27
N GLY A 50 5.36 7.00 -8.65
CA GLY A 50 6.66 6.62 -9.21
C GLY A 50 6.57 5.94 -10.58
N VAL A 51 5.51 5.18 -10.86
CA VAL A 51 5.24 4.62 -12.20
C VAL A 51 4.89 5.74 -13.19
N ALA A 52 3.99 6.65 -12.82
CA ALA A 52 3.58 7.76 -13.68
C ALA A 52 4.75 8.74 -13.98
N ASP A 53 5.62 8.99 -12.99
CA ASP A 53 6.82 9.83 -13.10
C ASP A 53 8.00 9.14 -13.85
N GLY A 54 7.84 7.85 -14.16
CA GLY A 54 8.82 7.07 -14.93
C GLY A 54 10.06 6.66 -14.14
N VAL A 55 10.01 6.70 -12.80
CA VAL A 55 11.11 6.24 -11.94
C VAL A 55 11.43 4.78 -12.24
N PHE A 56 10.41 3.92 -12.27
CA PHE A 56 10.60 2.49 -12.52
C PHE A 56 11.00 2.16 -13.96
N HIS A 57 10.57 2.96 -14.95
CA HIS A 57 11.05 2.84 -16.33
C HIS A 57 12.54 3.16 -16.46
N ARG A 58 13.01 4.24 -15.82
CA ARG A 58 14.44 4.60 -15.82
C ARG A 58 15.32 3.59 -15.08
N LEU A 59 14.75 2.90 -14.08
CA LEU A 59 15.42 1.80 -13.38
C LEU A 59 15.42 0.49 -14.18
N GLY A 60 14.78 0.44 -15.36
CA GLY A 60 14.68 -0.77 -16.17
C GLY A 60 13.79 -1.84 -15.54
N LEU A 61 12.79 -1.42 -14.75
CA LEU A 61 11.83 -2.31 -14.10
C LEU A 61 10.49 -2.38 -14.85
N VAL A 62 10.35 -1.60 -15.93
CA VAL A 62 9.16 -1.57 -16.79
C VAL A 62 9.60 -1.63 -18.24
N HIS A 63 9.05 -2.57 -19.00
CA HIS A 63 9.36 -2.87 -20.40
C HIS A 63 8.13 -2.98 -21.28
N GLN A 64 6.95 -2.56 -20.78
CA GLN A 64 5.72 -2.54 -21.56
C GLN A 64 5.89 -1.80 -22.89
N PRO A 65 5.51 -2.42 -24.02
CA PRO A 65 5.79 -1.86 -25.34
C PRO A 65 4.87 -0.68 -25.71
N ASP A 66 3.61 -0.70 -25.24
CA ASP A 66 2.59 0.26 -25.66
C ASP A 66 2.21 1.27 -24.56
N HIS A 67 1.94 0.76 -23.35
CA HIS A 67 1.56 1.56 -22.19
C HIS A 67 1.73 0.76 -20.90
N THR A 68 1.88 1.46 -19.79
CA THR A 68 1.87 0.90 -18.44
C THR A 68 0.56 1.23 -17.74
N GLY A 69 -0.09 0.24 -17.16
CA GLY A 69 -1.32 0.42 -16.38
C GLY A 69 -1.05 0.95 -14.97
N LEU A 70 -2.00 1.72 -14.44
CA LEU A 70 -1.85 2.43 -13.17
C LEU A 70 -2.76 1.88 -12.06
N GLY A 71 -2.31 2.02 -10.81
CA GLY A 71 -3.05 1.62 -9.62
C GLY A 71 -2.68 0.22 -9.13
N TRP A 72 -2.45 0.10 -7.81
CA TRP A 72 -2.21 -1.15 -7.10
C TRP A 72 -3.45 -1.60 -6.32
N ASP A 73 -3.95 -0.75 -5.42
CA ASP A 73 -5.05 -1.08 -4.51
C ASP A 73 -6.40 -1.03 -5.21
N PHE A 74 -7.31 -1.96 -4.88
CA PHE A 74 -8.70 -1.92 -5.29
C PHE A 74 -9.64 -2.37 -4.17
N ALA A 75 -10.86 -1.88 -4.21
CA ALA A 75 -12.03 -2.48 -3.58
C ALA A 75 -13.22 -2.41 -4.54
N GLY A 76 -14.04 -3.45 -4.55
CA GLY A 76 -15.09 -3.61 -5.52
C GLY A 76 -15.95 -4.83 -5.28
N THR A 77 -16.63 -5.27 -6.33
CA THR A 77 -17.50 -6.45 -6.30
C THR A 77 -17.05 -7.45 -7.35
N VAL A 78 -17.04 -8.74 -7.02
CA VAL A 78 -16.79 -9.82 -7.98
C VAL A 78 -17.89 -9.78 -9.05
N ASP A 79 -17.50 -9.50 -10.28
CA ASP A 79 -18.38 -9.43 -11.46
C ASP A 79 -18.40 -10.75 -12.22
N ALA A 80 -17.24 -11.40 -12.34
CA ALA A 80 -17.11 -12.74 -12.90
C ALA A 80 -16.02 -13.54 -12.16
N ALA A 81 -16.13 -14.87 -12.19
CA ALA A 81 -15.16 -15.77 -11.59
C ALA A 81 -14.79 -16.86 -12.58
N GLY A 82 -13.49 -17.14 -12.70
CA GLY A 82 -13.00 -18.19 -13.57
C GLY A 82 -13.07 -19.59 -12.94
N PRO A 83 -12.70 -20.63 -13.69
CA PRO A 83 -12.74 -22.01 -13.21
C PRO A 83 -11.95 -22.22 -11.91
N GLY A 84 -12.53 -23.00 -10.98
CA GLY A 84 -11.89 -23.35 -9.70
C GLY A 84 -12.00 -22.29 -8.60
N VAL A 85 -12.60 -21.12 -8.88
CA VAL A 85 -12.85 -20.10 -7.87
C VAL A 85 -14.18 -20.37 -7.16
N GLY A 86 -14.12 -20.57 -5.85
CA GLY A 86 -15.30 -20.75 -4.99
C GLY A 86 -15.94 -19.44 -4.50
N LEU A 87 -15.37 -18.29 -4.86
CA LEU A 87 -15.85 -16.98 -4.44
C LEU A 87 -17.06 -16.54 -5.28
N PRO A 88 -18.25 -16.30 -4.67
CA PRO A 88 -19.45 -15.98 -5.42
C PRO A 88 -19.37 -14.62 -6.14
N VAL A 89 -19.98 -14.54 -7.34
CA VAL A 89 -20.30 -13.25 -7.99
C VAL A 89 -21.20 -12.43 -7.06
N GLY A 90 -20.97 -11.12 -6.99
CA GLY A 90 -21.62 -10.21 -6.05
C GLY A 90 -20.89 -10.05 -4.72
N THR A 91 -19.83 -10.82 -4.46
CA THR A 91 -19.04 -10.68 -3.23
C THR A 91 -18.22 -9.39 -3.24
N ARG A 92 -18.27 -8.63 -2.15
CA ARG A 92 -17.45 -7.43 -1.95
C ARG A 92 -16.02 -7.84 -1.58
N VAL A 93 -15.05 -7.36 -2.34
CA VAL A 93 -13.64 -7.73 -2.17
C VAL A 93 -12.72 -6.51 -2.21
N ALA A 94 -11.58 -6.62 -1.53
CA ALA A 94 -10.48 -5.68 -1.63
C ALA A 94 -9.16 -6.45 -1.77
N GLY A 95 -8.18 -5.84 -2.41
CA GLY A 95 -6.89 -6.44 -2.68
C GLY A 95 -5.95 -5.46 -3.35
N PHE A 96 -4.75 -5.93 -3.68
CA PHE A 96 -3.85 -5.18 -4.53
C PHE A 96 -3.13 -6.11 -5.49
N ILE A 97 -2.61 -5.51 -6.55
CA ILE A 97 -1.70 -6.14 -7.49
C ILE A 97 -0.30 -5.56 -7.29
N ASP A 98 0.71 -6.41 -7.35
CA ASP A 98 2.12 -6.02 -7.34
C ASP A 98 2.71 -6.05 -8.76
N GLY A 99 3.99 -5.70 -8.86
CA GLY A 99 4.70 -5.61 -10.14
C GLY A 99 4.48 -4.29 -10.87
N PHE A 100 5.57 -3.78 -11.45
CA PHE A 100 5.58 -2.53 -12.22
C PHE A 100 5.31 -2.78 -13.71
N ASP A 101 5.81 -3.90 -14.23
CA ASP A 101 5.81 -4.20 -15.66
C ASP A 101 4.49 -4.84 -16.11
N ARG A 102 3.44 -4.02 -16.18
CA ARG A 102 2.08 -4.43 -16.55
C ARG A 102 1.35 -3.37 -17.35
N ASP A 103 0.50 -3.80 -18.28
CA ASP A 103 -0.37 -2.96 -19.12
C ASP A 103 -1.73 -2.64 -18.47
N HIS A 104 -2.04 -3.26 -17.34
CA HIS A 104 -3.29 -3.12 -16.62
C HIS A 104 -3.06 -2.63 -15.19
N GLY A 105 -4.10 -2.10 -14.55
CA GLY A 105 -4.04 -1.71 -13.15
C GLY A 105 -5.39 -1.40 -12.52
N SER A 106 -5.40 -1.12 -11.21
CA SER A 106 -6.64 -0.92 -10.45
C SER A 106 -7.29 0.44 -10.61
N HIS A 107 -6.62 1.43 -11.22
CA HIS A 107 -7.27 2.68 -11.58
C HIS A 107 -8.06 2.48 -12.87
N ALA A 108 -9.14 1.71 -12.76
CA ALA A 108 -9.94 1.18 -13.86
C ALA A 108 -11.38 0.89 -13.41
N GLU A 109 -12.27 0.65 -14.36
CA GLU A 109 -13.64 0.17 -14.07
C GLU A 109 -13.67 -1.32 -13.72
N HIS A 110 -12.80 -2.12 -14.33
CA HIS A 110 -12.69 -3.56 -14.07
C HIS A 110 -11.22 -4.00 -14.04
N LEU A 111 -10.96 -4.99 -13.20
CA LEU A 111 -9.65 -5.61 -13.07
C LEU A 111 -9.78 -7.12 -12.90
N VAL A 112 -8.93 -7.88 -13.60
CA VAL A 112 -8.78 -9.32 -13.38
C VAL A 112 -7.60 -9.54 -12.44
N VAL A 113 -7.80 -10.33 -11.39
CA VAL A 113 -6.77 -10.67 -10.41
C VAL A 113 -6.87 -12.14 -10.01
N ALA A 114 -5.77 -12.71 -9.51
CA ALA A 114 -5.83 -13.99 -8.81
C ALA A 114 -6.75 -13.89 -7.59
N ALA A 115 -7.67 -14.83 -7.44
CA ALA A 115 -8.63 -14.84 -6.33
C ALA A 115 -7.93 -14.87 -4.95
N ALA A 116 -6.74 -15.48 -4.88
CA ALA A 116 -5.92 -15.55 -3.67
C ALA A 116 -5.32 -14.20 -3.23
N ASN A 117 -5.29 -13.20 -4.12
CA ASN A 117 -4.78 -11.85 -3.83
C ASN A 117 -5.87 -10.92 -3.27
N ALA A 118 -7.12 -11.38 -3.22
CA ALA A 118 -8.26 -10.62 -2.75
C ALA A 118 -8.80 -11.20 -1.43
N ALA A 119 -9.35 -10.32 -0.60
CA ALA A 119 -10.04 -10.66 0.64
C ALA A 119 -11.47 -10.14 0.60
N VAL A 120 -12.38 -10.85 1.27
CA VAL A 120 -13.77 -10.39 1.46
C VAL A 120 -13.76 -9.15 2.36
N VAL A 121 -14.46 -8.10 1.92
CA VAL A 121 -14.64 -6.88 2.71
C VAL A 121 -15.76 -7.11 3.73
N PRO A 122 -15.54 -6.85 5.03
CA PRO A 122 -16.58 -6.91 6.04
C PRO A 122 -17.78 -6.02 5.67
N GLU A 123 -19.01 -6.49 5.91
CA GLU A 123 -20.22 -5.76 5.51
C GLU A 123 -20.30 -4.35 6.12
N SER A 124 -19.77 -4.18 7.34
CA SER A 124 -19.76 -2.92 8.09
C SER A 124 -18.80 -1.86 7.54
N MET A 125 -17.91 -2.23 6.62
CA MET A 125 -16.90 -1.34 6.08
C MET A 125 -17.35 -0.79 4.72
N ASP A 126 -17.07 0.48 4.40
CA ASP A 126 -17.34 1.04 3.07
C ASP A 126 -16.26 0.65 2.04
N LEU A 127 -16.57 0.58 0.74
CA LEU A 127 -15.59 0.21 -0.28
C LEU A 127 -14.52 1.29 -0.53
N VAL A 128 -14.86 2.58 -0.39
CA VAL A 128 -13.87 3.67 -0.50
C VAL A 128 -12.84 3.57 0.62
N GLU A 129 -13.31 3.31 1.84
CA GLU A 129 -12.43 3.08 2.98
C GLU A 129 -11.61 1.80 2.81
N ALA A 130 -12.25 0.70 2.39
CA ALA A 130 -11.61 -0.60 2.20
C ALA A 130 -10.51 -0.55 1.15
N ALA A 131 -10.63 0.29 0.11
CA ALA A 131 -9.59 0.47 -0.91
C ALA A 131 -8.29 1.08 -0.37
N THR A 132 -8.28 1.68 0.83
CA THR A 132 -7.07 2.30 1.42
C THR A 132 -6.17 1.31 2.18
N VAL A 133 -6.69 0.12 2.47
CA VAL A 133 -6.09 -0.91 3.33
C VAL A 133 -5.09 -1.84 2.61
N PRO A 134 -5.34 -2.36 1.40
CA PRO A 134 -4.70 -3.58 0.92
C PRO A 134 -3.17 -3.55 0.92
N LEU A 135 -2.55 -2.66 0.14
CA LEU A 135 -1.09 -2.54 0.12
C LEU A 135 -0.56 -2.06 1.47
N ASN A 136 -1.18 -1.03 2.06
CA ASN A 136 -0.63 -0.34 3.22
C ASN A 136 -0.59 -1.21 4.48
N ALA A 137 -1.67 -1.91 4.80
CA ALA A 137 -1.75 -2.78 5.97
C ALA A 137 -1.00 -4.10 5.75
N THR A 138 -1.05 -4.66 4.54
CA THR A 138 -0.30 -5.89 4.21
C THR A 138 1.20 -5.65 4.27
N ALA A 139 1.68 -4.53 3.71
CA ALA A 139 3.07 -4.12 3.82
C ALA A 139 3.48 -3.94 5.29
N ALA A 140 2.64 -3.32 6.11
CA ALA A 140 2.93 -3.17 7.53
C ALA A 140 3.05 -4.51 8.27
N ALA A 141 2.14 -5.45 8.02
CA ALA A 141 2.19 -6.78 8.63
C ALA A 141 3.43 -7.58 8.19
N GLN A 142 3.78 -7.52 6.90
CA GLN A 142 5.00 -8.13 6.38
C GLN A 142 6.26 -7.47 6.94
N LEU A 143 6.28 -6.15 7.10
CA LEU A 143 7.38 -5.43 7.77
C LEU A 143 7.57 -5.92 9.20
N VAL A 144 6.47 -6.06 9.95
CA VAL A 144 6.49 -6.55 11.34
C VAL A 144 6.96 -8.01 11.41
N ASN A 145 6.74 -8.82 10.38
CA ASN A 145 7.36 -10.15 10.28
C ASN A 145 8.88 -10.09 10.12
N LEU A 146 9.40 -9.14 9.32
CA LEU A 146 10.84 -8.91 9.21
C LEU A 146 11.43 -8.36 10.50
N LEU A 147 10.68 -7.59 11.30
CA LEU A 147 11.15 -7.19 12.63
C LEU A 147 11.25 -8.39 13.60
N GLY A 148 10.34 -9.35 13.49
CA GLY A 148 10.23 -10.49 14.40
C GLY A 148 9.65 -10.11 15.78
N GLU A 149 9.71 -11.06 16.71
CA GLU A 149 9.33 -10.85 18.10
C GLU A 149 10.33 -9.93 18.81
N ALA A 150 9.82 -9.04 19.66
CA ALA A 150 10.65 -8.16 20.46
C ALA A 150 11.53 -8.99 21.41
N PRO A 151 12.86 -8.74 21.43
CA PRO A 151 13.74 -9.38 22.40
C PRO A 151 13.33 -9.11 23.85
N SER A 152 13.46 -10.12 24.71
CA SER A 152 13.06 -10.04 26.14
C SER A 152 13.76 -8.94 26.95
N LYS A 153 14.94 -8.49 26.54
CA LYS A 153 15.75 -7.48 27.23
C LYS A 153 15.81 -6.13 26.49
N ALA A 154 15.22 -6.04 25.29
CA ALA A 154 15.40 -4.94 24.35
C ALA A 154 14.20 -4.88 23.41
N ARG A 155 13.31 -3.90 23.60
CA ARG A 155 12.01 -3.85 22.91
C ARG A 155 11.67 -2.48 22.35
N ARG A 156 12.62 -1.53 22.30
CA ARG A 156 12.34 -0.17 21.84
C ARG A 156 12.34 -0.12 20.31
N LEU A 157 11.18 0.11 19.71
CA LEU A 157 11.00 0.27 18.27
C LEU A 157 10.65 1.72 17.94
N LEU A 158 11.41 2.32 17.03
CA LEU A 158 11.00 3.55 16.37
C LEU A 158 10.26 3.22 15.06
N VAL A 159 9.09 3.79 14.85
CA VAL A 159 8.38 3.72 13.57
C VAL A 159 8.41 5.10 12.93
N THR A 160 9.15 5.28 11.84
CA THR A 160 9.16 6.54 11.09
C THR A 160 7.90 6.67 10.25
N GLY A 161 7.45 7.91 10.01
CA GLY A 161 6.23 8.13 9.23
C GLY A 161 5.00 7.49 9.89
N ALA A 162 4.93 7.47 11.22
CA ALA A 162 3.85 6.82 11.98
C ALA A 162 2.46 7.42 11.72
N ALA A 163 2.40 8.64 11.19
CA ALA A 163 1.17 9.26 10.72
C ALA A 163 0.87 9.00 9.24
N GLY A 164 1.68 8.19 8.55
CA GLY A 164 1.47 7.75 7.17
C GLY A 164 0.64 6.47 7.09
N ALA A 165 0.32 6.03 5.88
CA ALA A 165 -0.55 4.87 5.68
C ALA A 165 0.10 3.55 6.15
N VAL A 166 1.37 3.29 5.82
CA VAL A 166 2.07 2.08 6.29
C VAL A 166 2.44 2.20 7.78
N GLY A 167 3.08 3.32 8.15
CA GLY A 167 3.61 3.51 9.51
C GLY A 167 2.55 3.45 10.61
N ALA A 168 1.32 3.92 10.35
CA ALA A 168 0.24 3.83 11.31
C ALA A 168 -0.15 2.37 11.61
N HIS A 169 -0.20 1.51 10.59
CA HIS A 169 -0.44 0.09 10.78
C HIS A 169 0.75 -0.59 11.46
N VAL A 170 1.99 -0.30 11.06
CA VAL A 170 3.19 -0.85 11.71
C VAL A 170 3.19 -0.55 13.21
N ALA A 171 2.84 0.69 13.58
CA ALA A 171 2.84 1.12 14.97
C ALA A 171 1.86 0.33 15.85
N VAL A 172 0.69 -0.03 15.32
CA VAL A 172 -0.27 -0.89 16.02
C VAL A 172 0.21 -2.35 16.01
N LEU A 173 0.51 -2.90 14.83
CA LEU A 173 0.84 -4.32 14.64
C LEU A 173 2.11 -4.76 15.37
N ALA A 174 3.11 -3.88 15.50
CA ALA A 174 4.35 -4.22 16.18
C ALA A 174 4.16 -4.43 17.70
N GLN A 175 3.14 -3.83 18.31
CA GLN A 175 2.84 -4.05 19.73
C GLN A 175 2.40 -5.50 19.99
N ASP A 176 1.73 -6.14 19.03
CA ASP A 176 1.33 -7.56 19.09
C ASP A 176 2.54 -8.50 19.20
N ARG A 177 3.72 -8.03 18.77
CA ARG A 177 5.01 -8.73 18.84
C ARG A 177 5.86 -8.31 20.04
N GLY A 178 5.26 -7.61 21.01
CA GLY A 178 5.90 -7.19 22.24
C GLY A 178 6.79 -5.93 22.14
N TRP A 179 6.82 -5.26 20.99
CA TRP A 179 7.59 -4.02 20.83
C TRP A 179 6.98 -2.86 21.62
N GLN A 180 7.83 -2.09 22.29
CA GLN A 180 7.51 -0.76 22.80
C GLN A 180 7.71 0.26 21.69
N VAL A 181 6.59 0.67 21.10
CA VAL A 181 6.60 1.51 19.91
C VAL A 181 6.61 2.99 20.28
N THR A 182 7.53 3.72 19.66
CA THR A 182 7.46 5.17 19.53
C THR A 182 7.24 5.52 18.07
N GLY A 183 6.12 6.16 17.76
CA GLY A 183 5.79 6.67 16.44
C GLY A 183 6.41 8.03 16.22
N MET A 184 7.20 8.16 15.15
CA MET A 184 7.77 9.42 14.73
C MET A 184 6.99 10.04 13.58
N ALA A 185 6.53 11.27 13.77
CA ALA A 185 5.80 12.04 12.78
C ALA A 185 5.98 13.55 13.01
N ARG A 186 5.28 14.37 12.22
CA ARG A 186 5.31 15.83 12.40
C ARG A 186 4.57 16.20 13.69
N ALA A 187 4.94 17.32 14.32
CA ALA A 187 4.30 17.81 15.55
C ALA A 187 2.75 17.89 15.44
N ALA A 188 2.24 18.31 14.29
CA ALA A 188 0.80 18.37 14.03
C ALA A 188 0.09 17.00 14.04
N ASP A 189 0.83 15.90 13.96
CA ASP A 189 0.29 14.54 13.93
C ASP A 189 0.28 13.87 15.31
N GLU A 190 0.79 14.53 16.35
CA GLU A 190 0.84 13.97 17.71
C GLU A 190 -0.52 13.43 18.19
N PRO A 191 -1.65 14.14 18.02
CA PRO A 191 -2.95 13.63 18.45
C PRO A 191 -3.32 12.30 17.77
N PHE A 192 -2.99 12.15 16.48
CA PHE A 192 -3.26 10.93 15.74
C PHE A 192 -2.36 9.78 16.20
N VAL A 193 -1.05 10.01 16.31
CA VAL A 193 -0.07 8.98 16.70
C VAL A 193 -0.33 8.48 18.12
N ARG A 194 -0.64 9.37 19.06
CA ARG A 194 -1.05 8.96 20.41
C ARG A 194 -2.41 8.27 20.42
N GLY A 195 -3.33 8.69 19.54
CA GLY A 195 -4.66 8.11 19.41
C GLY A 195 -4.66 6.63 18.97
N ILE A 196 -3.64 6.20 18.22
CA ILE A 196 -3.44 4.78 17.87
C ILE A 196 -2.67 4.00 18.95
N GLY A 197 -2.44 4.59 20.13
CA GLY A 197 -1.96 3.90 21.33
C GLY A 197 -0.45 3.80 21.48
N VAL A 198 0.35 4.58 20.76
CA VAL A 198 1.84 4.54 20.85
C VAL A 198 2.43 5.84 21.36
N ASP A 199 3.69 5.77 21.82
CA ASP A 199 4.45 6.97 22.18
C ASP A 199 4.74 7.84 20.94
N PHE A 200 5.03 9.12 21.15
CA PHE A 200 5.24 10.09 20.07
C PHE A 200 6.61 10.75 20.15
N ALA A 201 7.24 10.92 18.98
CA ALA A 201 8.45 11.72 18.80
C ALA A 201 8.39 12.54 17.50
N THR A 202 9.06 13.69 17.48
CA THR A 202 9.25 14.49 16.26
C THR A 202 10.59 14.25 15.57
N GLU A 203 11.55 13.68 16.30
CA GLU A 203 12.92 13.45 15.86
C GLU A 203 13.31 12.00 16.14
N PRO A 204 14.21 11.40 15.34
CA PRO A 204 14.52 9.98 15.46
C PRO A 204 15.33 9.66 16.72
N GLY A 205 16.10 10.60 17.27
CA GLY A 205 16.96 10.32 18.42
C GLY A 205 18.01 9.23 18.11
N HIS A 206 18.36 8.42 19.11
CA HIS A 206 19.35 7.34 18.97
C HIS A 206 19.10 6.19 19.97
N GLY A 207 19.76 5.05 19.73
CA GLY A 207 19.78 3.93 20.66
C GLY A 207 18.57 3.00 20.58
N TRP A 208 17.89 2.95 19.43
CA TRP A 208 16.74 2.06 19.22
C TRP A 208 17.18 0.63 18.95
N ASP A 209 16.48 -0.34 19.54
CA ASP A 209 16.71 -1.76 19.29
C ASP A 209 16.36 -2.13 17.85
N ALA A 210 15.27 -1.53 17.34
CA ALA A 210 14.91 -1.61 15.94
C ALA A 210 14.31 -0.29 15.43
N VAL A 211 14.42 -0.07 14.12
CA VAL A 211 13.75 1.01 13.40
C VAL A 211 12.97 0.42 12.22
N ALA A 212 11.68 0.74 12.16
CA ALA A 212 10.83 0.52 11.01
C ALA A 212 10.69 1.82 10.22
N ASP A 213 11.34 1.91 9.07
CA ASP A 213 11.40 3.13 8.28
C ASP A 213 10.29 3.20 7.22
N ALA A 214 9.04 3.41 7.66
CA ALA A 214 7.91 3.60 6.76
C ALA A 214 7.82 5.02 6.17
N GLY A 215 8.58 5.97 6.73
CA GLY A 215 8.75 7.33 6.23
C GLY A 215 9.85 7.51 5.17
N ALA A 216 10.55 6.43 4.82
CA ALA A 216 11.64 6.41 3.83
C ALA A 216 12.76 7.44 4.11
N LEU A 217 13.17 7.58 5.37
CA LEU A 217 14.29 8.44 5.78
C LEU A 217 15.67 7.81 5.59
N GLN A 218 15.72 6.51 5.28
CA GLN A 218 16.92 5.77 4.89
C GLN A 218 18.07 5.93 5.89
N GLU A 219 19.23 6.43 5.45
CA GLU A 219 20.44 6.56 6.25
C GLU A 219 20.20 7.39 7.52
N HIS A 220 19.26 8.35 7.48
CA HIS A 220 18.94 9.15 8.64
C HIS A 220 18.25 8.32 9.74
N ALA A 221 17.34 7.42 9.36
CA ALA A 221 16.68 6.51 10.29
C ALA A 221 17.62 5.37 10.73
N LEU A 222 18.49 4.88 9.84
CA LEU A 222 19.47 3.84 10.16
C LEU A 222 20.44 4.28 11.28
N ARG A 223 20.85 5.55 11.29
CA ARG A 223 21.72 6.12 12.34
C ARG A 223 21.11 6.11 13.74
N ALA A 224 19.78 6.02 13.83
CA ALA A 224 19.08 5.97 15.11
C ALA A 224 19.15 4.57 15.77
N VAL A 225 19.43 3.53 14.98
CA VAL A 225 19.54 2.14 15.44
C VAL A 225 20.82 1.98 16.25
N ARG A 226 20.75 1.33 17.42
CA ARG A 226 21.95 0.97 18.19
C ARG A 226 22.79 -0.10 17.49
N ASP A 227 24.01 -0.30 17.96
CA ASP A 227 24.86 -1.39 17.48
C ASP A 227 24.18 -2.75 17.74
N ASP A 228 24.35 -3.67 16.78
CA ASP A 228 23.70 -4.98 16.73
C ASP A 228 22.15 -4.94 16.72
N GLY A 229 21.58 -3.80 16.33
CA GLY A 229 20.13 -3.62 16.19
C GLY A 229 19.58 -4.04 14.83
N ARG A 230 18.33 -3.67 14.55
CA ARG A 230 17.64 -4.00 13.29
C ARG A 230 17.06 -2.77 12.60
N PHE A 231 17.17 -2.71 11.29
CA PHE A 231 16.53 -1.72 10.44
C PHE A 231 15.69 -2.43 9.38
N VAL A 232 14.44 -2.03 9.23
CA VAL A 232 13.58 -2.49 8.14
C VAL A 232 12.98 -1.28 7.43
N GLY A 233 13.37 -1.06 6.17
CA GLY A 233 12.83 0.01 5.33
C GLY A 233 11.79 -0.49 4.33
N VAL A 234 11.10 0.43 3.67
CA VAL A 234 10.18 0.14 2.55
C VAL A 234 10.80 0.49 1.19
N GLN A 235 10.46 -0.25 0.14
CA GLN A 235 10.80 0.15 -1.24
C GLN A 235 10.17 1.52 -1.62
N PRO A 236 10.78 2.29 -2.54
CA PRO A 236 11.85 1.91 -3.48
C PRO A 236 13.30 2.12 -2.96
N ALA A 237 13.53 2.01 -1.66
CA ALA A 237 14.88 2.04 -1.10
C ALA A 237 15.80 0.94 -1.67
N SER A 238 17.04 1.30 -2.01
CA SER A 238 18.14 0.34 -2.10
C SER A 238 18.46 -0.19 -0.71
N ARG A 239 18.82 -1.48 -0.60
CA ARG A 239 19.31 -2.02 0.67
C ARG A 239 20.57 -1.26 1.08
N LEU A 240 20.49 -0.58 2.23
CA LEU A 240 21.63 0.15 2.79
C LEU A 240 22.72 -0.83 3.22
N PRO A 241 24.01 -0.43 3.18
CA PRO A 241 25.09 -1.25 3.70
C PRO A 241 24.88 -1.55 5.20
N GLU A 242 25.18 -2.77 5.60
CA GLU A 242 25.22 -3.13 7.02
C GLU A 242 26.46 -2.51 7.67
N GLU A 243 26.25 -1.73 8.72
CA GLU A 243 27.28 -1.11 9.54
C GLU A 243 26.96 -1.34 11.02
N ARG A 244 27.99 -1.32 11.88
CA ARG A 244 27.83 -1.43 13.35
C ARG A 244 27.06 -2.69 13.83
N GLY A 245 27.09 -3.76 13.03
CA GLY A 245 26.34 -4.99 13.31
C GLY A 245 24.83 -4.88 13.08
N VAL A 246 24.33 -3.76 12.53
CA VAL A 246 22.91 -3.56 12.27
C VAL A 246 22.45 -4.43 11.11
N ALA A 247 21.46 -5.30 11.37
CA ALA A 247 20.79 -6.05 10.32
C ALA A 247 19.86 -5.13 9.53
N VAL A 248 20.07 -5.04 8.21
CA VAL A 248 19.31 -4.15 7.31
C VAL A 248 18.45 -5.00 6.38
N GLU A 249 17.15 -4.78 6.38
CA GLU A 249 16.20 -5.43 5.47
C GLU A 249 15.35 -4.37 4.74
N VAL A 250 14.89 -4.70 3.54
CA VAL A 250 13.99 -3.85 2.75
C VAL A 250 12.76 -4.69 2.41
N LEU A 251 11.59 -4.16 2.77
CA LEU A 251 10.32 -4.78 2.44
C LEU A 251 10.01 -4.58 0.96
N VAL A 252 9.72 -5.70 0.29
CA VAL A 252 8.97 -5.76 -0.96
C VAL A 252 7.64 -6.40 -0.63
N ALA A 253 6.56 -5.62 -0.66
CA ALA A 253 5.24 -6.12 -0.31
C ALA A 253 4.68 -6.99 -1.44
N HIS A 254 4.07 -8.10 -1.08
CA HIS A 254 3.37 -8.98 -2.03
C HIS A 254 1.92 -9.23 -1.58
N PRO A 255 0.97 -9.44 -2.50
CA PRO A 255 -0.40 -9.74 -2.14
C PRO A 255 -0.53 -11.00 -1.29
N ASP A 256 -1.46 -10.97 -0.34
CA ASP A 256 -1.83 -12.11 0.51
C ASP A 256 -3.27 -11.90 0.99
N GLY A 257 -4.24 -12.49 0.30
CA GLY A 257 -5.66 -12.35 0.61
C GLY A 257 -6.04 -12.91 1.98
N ALA A 258 -5.33 -13.93 2.47
CA ALA A 258 -5.61 -14.52 3.78
C ALA A 258 -5.17 -13.59 4.91
N LEU A 259 -3.96 -13.02 4.79
CA LEU A 259 -3.48 -11.98 5.72
C LEU A 259 -4.37 -10.73 5.66
N LEU A 260 -4.72 -10.28 4.45
CA LEU A 260 -5.56 -9.10 4.25
C LEU A 260 -6.95 -9.25 4.88
N ALA A 261 -7.55 -10.44 4.86
CA ALA A 261 -8.85 -10.68 5.50
C ALA A 261 -8.80 -10.37 7.01
N GLY A 262 -7.73 -10.77 7.70
CA GLY A 262 -7.53 -10.44 9.11
C GLY A 262 -7.32 -8.95 9.35
N LEU A 263 -6.60 -8.26 8.45
CA LEU A 263 -6.35 -6.83 8.54
C LEU A 263 -7.63 -6.01 8.31
N LEU A 264 -8.45 -6.36 7.33
CA LEU A 264 -9.75 -5.74 7.08
C LEU A 264 -10.68 -5.90 8.29
N ALA A 265 -10.67 -7.07 8.95
CA ALA A 265 -11.45 -7.28 10.17
C ALA A 265 -11.03 -6.34 11.30
N ARG A 266 -9.71 -6.15 11.50
CA ARG A 266 -9.18 -5.22 12.52
C ARG A 266 -9.47 -3.75 12.19
N VAL A 267 -9.50 -3.39 10.90
CA VAL A 267 -9.96 -2.06 10.49
C VAL A 267 -11.45 -1.88 10.77
N ALA A 268 -12.28 -2.88 10.47
CA ALA A 268 -13.72 -2.83 10.71
C ALA A 268 -14.09 -2.66 12.20
N THR A 269 -13.22 -3.10 13.12
CA THR A 269 -13.38 -2.87 14.57
C THR A 269 -12.74 -1.58 15.08
N GLY A 270 -12.12 -0.78 14.20
CA GLY A 270 -11.44 0.46 14.53
C GLY A 270 -10.07 0.29 15.19
N GLU A 271 -9.53 -0.92 15.22
CA GLU A 271 -8.22 -1.20 15.81
C GLU A 271 -7.08 -0.73 14.90
N LEU A 272 -7.22 -0.97 13.59
CA LEU A 272 -6.30 -0.44 12.58
C LEU A 272 -6.93 0.77 11.88
N PRO A 273 -6.18 1.86 11.65
CA PRO A 273 -6.73 3.04 11.01
C PRO A 273 -6.86 2.87 9.50
N ALA A 274 -8.03 3.19 8.94
CA ALA A 274 -8.19 3.46 7.51
C ALA A 274 -8.60 4.92 7.34
N ARG A 275 -7.91 5.67 6.46
CA ARG A 275 -8.14 7.11 6.28
C ARG A 275 -8.21 7.45 4.81
N VAL A 276 -9.37 7.97 4.41
CA VAL A 276 -9.58 8.60 3.11
C VAL A 276 -9.24 10.09 3.25
N HIS A 277 -8.37 10.60 2.39
CA HIS A 277 -8.07 12.02 2.32
C HIS A 277 -9.12 12.77 1.49
N SER A 278 -9.35 12.25 0.29
CA SER A 278 -10.31 12.77 -0.68
C SER A 278 -10.70 11.65 -1.64
N VAL A 279 -11.82 11.86 -2.32
CA VAL A 279 -12.34 10.99 -3.38
C VAL A 279 -12.42 11.81 -4.65
N ALA A 280 -11.97 11.25 -5.77
CA ALA A 280 -12.02 11.88 -7.08
C ALA A 280 -12.49 10.86 -8.13
N PRO A 281 -13.19 11.28 -9.20
CA PRO A 281 -13.52 10.39 -10.31
C PRO A 281 -12.25 9.95 -11.06
N LEU A 282 -12.31 8.78 -11.70
CA LEU A 282 -11.21 8.25 -12.52
C LEU A 282 -10.76 9.24 -13.60
N ASP A 283 -11.69 10.01 -14.16
CA ASP A 283 -11.40 11.04 -15.17
C ASP A 283 -10.53 12.19 -14.63
N GLU A 284 -10.45 12.36 -13.30
CA GLU A 284 -9.59 13.34 -12.61
C GLU A 284 -8.28 12.69 -12.08
N ALA A 285 -7.91 11.50 -12.55
CA ALA A 285 -6.72 10.79 -12.10
C ALA A 285 -5.44 11.65 -12.15
N ALA A 286 -5.26 12.46 -13.20
CA ALA A 286 -4.10 13.34 -13.33
C ALA A 286 -4.00 14.36 -12.16
N ASP A 287 -5.11 14.98 -11.78
CA ASP A 287 -5.15 15.95 -10.67
C ASP A 287 -4.94 15.27 -9.32
N ALA A 288 -5.57 14.09 -9.14
CA ALA A 288 -5.43 13.27 -7.94
C ALA A 288 -3.98 12.79 -7.73
N TYR A 289 -3.30 12.37 -8.80
CA TYR A 289 -1.88 12.01 -8.77
C TYR A 289 -1.00 13.21 -8.45
N GLU A 290 -1.27 14.38 -9.03
CA GLU A 290 -0.51 15.59 -8.73
C GLU A 290 -0.65 16.01 -7.27
N ALA A 291 -1.86 15.91 -6.71
CA ALA A 291 -2.11 16.14 -5.28
C ALA A 291 -1.35 15.13 -4.41
N MET A 292 -1.34 13.85 -4.78
CA MET A 292 -0.58 12.82 -4.07
C MET A 292 0.93 13.07 -4.11
N ALA A 293 1.47 13.49 -5.27
CA ALA A 293 2.89 13.76 -5.49
C ALA A 293 3.40 14.96 -4.68
N LYS A 294 2.56 16.00 -4.46
CA LYS A 294 2.88 17.14 -3.59
C LYS A 294 3.08 16.75 -2.12
N GLY A 295 2.59 15.57 -1.72
CA GLY A 295 2.72 15.05 -0.37
C GLY A 295 1.85 15.80 0.65
N SER A 296 2.13 15.57 1.93
CA SER A 296 1.34 16.12 3.07
C SER A 296 -0.13 15.69 3.13
N VAL A 297 -0.51 14.72 2.33
CA VAL A 297 -1.79 14.02 2.40
C VAL A 297 -1.85 13.19 3.70
N ARG A 298 -2.97 13.26 4.41
CA ARG A 298 -3.29 12.36 5.54
C ARG A 298 -4.32 11.35 5.07
N GLY A 299 -3.95 10.08 5.04
CA GLY A 299 -4.75 9.04 4.39
C GLY A 299 -4.41 8.88 2.91
N ARG A 300 -5.33 8.30 2.16
CA ARG A 300 -5.20 8.04 0.72
C ARG A 300 -6.19 8.87 -0.10
N ILE A 301 -5.73 9.34 -1.25
CA ILE A 301 -6.64 9.83 -2.29
C ILE A 301 -7.19 8.60 -3.01
N VAL A 302 -8.52 8.53 -3.16
CA VAL A 302 -9.21 7.36 -3.72
C VAL A 302 -9.89 7.76 -5.03
N LEU A 303 -9.61 7.00 -6.08
CA LEU A 303 -10.29 7.13 -7.37
C LEU A 303 -11.53 6.24 -7.40
N VAL A 304 -12.63 6.78 -7.94
CA VAL A 304 -13.88 6.05 -8.19
C VAL A 304 -14.20 6.06 -9.69
N PRO A 305 -14.57 4.92 -10.31
CA PRO A 305 -14.84 4.87 -11.76
C PRO A 305 -16.09 5.63 -12.23
#